data_AF-A0A5S9PLX9-F1
#
_entry.id   AF-A0A5S9PLX9-F1
#
_cell.length_a   1.000
_cell.length_b   1.000
_cell.length_c   1.000
_cell.angle_alpha   90.00
_cell.angle_beta   90.00
_cell.angle_gamma   90.00
#
_symmetry.space_group_name_H-M   'P 1'
#
loop_
_entity.id
_entity.type
_entity.pdbx_description
1 polymer ?
#
loop_
_entity_poly.entity_id
_entity_poly.type
_entity_poly.pdbx_seq_one_letter_code
_entity_poly.pdbx_strand_id
1 'polypeptide(L)'
;MQLPYALAITALIGGLGWLVAAIQPSGPAHALVAYVQERSDQSQDAVAGIASATQTTLPLMQRLSKPQDSGVKAINLSEKSLIGVKQQIKIADVQNLWGTFQNDATLQGRLNTMTPVAYVIYESFNDSFEEATVTIGYEASALMGSVAATERIEPGRYEQLLAPKVYADERFNSAWSGIRYSDELEAVVEVHAFNANGDITSSQLLAYYQNPKEGAVQ
;
A
#
# COMPACT_ATOMS: atom_id res chain seq x y z
N MET A 1 20.21 -32.62 -11.86
CA MET A 1 19.35 -31.85 -12.76
C MET A 1 19.47 -30.39 -12.33
N GLN A 2 19.99 -29.53 -13.21
CA GLN A 2 20.10 -28.09 -12.95
C GLN A 2 18.82 -27.44 -13.51
N LEU A 3 18.11 -26.66 -12.68
CA LEU A 3 16.99 -25.83 -13.12
C LEU A 3 17.53 -24.47 -13.57
N PRO A 4 17.36 -24.07 -14.84
CA PRO A 4 17.67 -22.73 -15.27
C PRO A 4 16.38 -21.88 -15.36
N TYR A 5 16.50 -20.63 -14.91
CA TYR A 5 15.61 -19.48 -15.18
C TYR A 5 14.36 -19.27 -14.29
N ALA A 6 14.60 -18.71 -13.11
CA ALA A 6 13.66 -17.82 -12.41
C ALA A 6 14.07 -16.35 -12.64
N LEU A 7 14.09 -15.90 -13.89
CA LEU A 7 14.42 -14.53 -14.28
C LEU A 7 13.43 -14.04 -15.33
N ALA A 8 12.26 -13.58 -14.90
CA ALA A 8 11.43 -12.61 -15.63
C ALA A 8 10.22 -12.17 -14.78
N ILE A 9 10.44 -11.39 -13.71
CA ILE A 9 9.36 -10.52 -13.21
C ILE A 9 9.89 -9.10 -13.27
N THR A 10 9.75 -8.52 -14.47
CA THR A 10 9.97 -7.10 -14.70
C THR A 10 8.77 -6.59 -15.47
N ALA A 11 7.70 -6.26 -14.76
CA ALA A 11 6.66 -5.34 -15.24
C ALA A 11 5.74 -4.92 -14.08
N LEU A 12 5.89 -3.67 -13.64
CA LEU A 12 4.81 -2.77 -13.23
C LEU A 12 3.88 -3.21 -12.08
N ILE A 13 4.42 -3.46 -10.90
CA ILE A 13 3.68 -3.20 -9.65
C ILE A 13 4.25 -1.89 -9.08
N GLY A 14 4.00 -0.79 -9.76
CA GLY A 14 4.60 0.47 -9.36
C GLY A 14 4.45 1.55 -10.43
N GLY A 15 3.43 2.38 -10.24
CA GLY A 15 3.43 3.73 -10.75
C GLY A 15 3.04 3.92 -12.21
N LEU A 16 1.75 4.10 -12.48
CA LEU A 16 1.27 5.12 -13.41
C LEU A 16 -0.06 5.70 -12.90
N GLY A 17 0.03 6.85 -12.22
CA GLY A 17 -0.96 7.91 -12.27
C GLY A 17 -2.32 7.66 -11.62
N TRP A 18 -2.43 7.89 -10.31
CA TRP A 18 -3.68 8.41 -9.73
C TRP A 18 -3.83 9.89 -10.10
N LEU A 19 -4.04 10.15 -11.40
CA LEU A 19 -4.51 11.44 -11.89
C LEU A 19 -5.87 11.22 -12.55
N VAL A 20 -6.89 10.97 -11.73
CA VAL A 20 -8.27 11.33 -12.08
C VAL A 20 -8.67 12.49 -11.18
N ALA A 21 -8.06 13.64 -11.46
CA ALA A 21 -8.75 14.90 -11.25
C ALA A 21 -9.85 15.00 -12.31
N ALA A 22 -11.03 15.47 -11.89
CA ALA A 22 -12.18 15.88 -12.70
C ALA A 22 -13.27 14.82 -12.99
N ILE A 23 -14.01 14.40 -11.97
CA ILE A 23 -15.48 14.53 -11.98
C ILE A 23 -15.96 14.91 -10.57
N GLN A 24 -15.90 16.20 -10.22
CA GLN A 24 -16.69 16.71 -9.10
C GLN A 24 -18.10 17.03 -9.62
N PRO A 25 -19.19 16.45 -9.07
CA PRO A 25 -20.52 17.01 -9.27
C PRO A 25 -20.61 18.34 -8.51
N SER A 26 -20.59 19.44 -9.27
CA SER A 26 -20.88 20.78 -8.76
C SER A 26 -22.30 20.86 -8.19
N GLY A 27 -22.40 21.02 -6.87
CA GLY A 27 -23.61 21.43 -6.14
C GLY A 27 -23.29 22.64 -5.24
N PRO A 28 -24.20 23.62 -5.09
CA PRO A 28 -23.83 24.98 -4.74
C PRO A 28 -23.73 25.18 -3.23
N ALA A 29 -22.61 25.70 -2.76
CA ALA A 29 -22.54 26.39 -1.48
C ALA A 29 -22.46 27.90 -1.76
N HIS A 30 -23.56 28.58 -1.43
CA HIS A 30 -23.68 30.01 -1.45
C HIS A 30 -22.58 30.67 -0.59
N ALA A 31 -21.91 31.64 -1.20
CA ALA A 31 -21.32 32.86 -0.63
C ALA A 31 -20.81 32.82 0.82
N LEU A 32 -19.50 33.07 0.98
CA LEU A 32 -19.05 34.24 1.75
C LEU A 32 -17.79 34.81 1.08
N VAL A 33 -17.97 35.99 0.49
CA VAL A 33 -16.94 36.92 0.04
C VAL A 33 -16.50 37.75 1.25
N ALA A 34 -15.18 37.82 1.50
CA ALA A 34 -14.45 38.97 2.07
C ALA A 34 -12.95 38.60 2.06
N TYR A 35 -12.19 38.98 1.03
CA TYR A 35 -11.48 40.26 0.86
C TYR A 35 -10.47 40.54 1.98
N VAL A 36 -9.17 40.38 1.70
CA VAL A 36 -8.13 41.41 1.90
C VAL A 36 -6.97 41.14 0.94
N GLN A 37 -6.88 42.00 -0.06
CA GLN A 37 -5.75 42.27 -0.93
C GLN A 37 -5.35 43.72 -0.60
N GLU A 38 -4.16 43.97 -0.05
CA GLU A 38 -3.40 45.19 -0.41
C GLU A 38 -1.92 45.15 0.02
N ARG A 39 -1.06 45.21 -1.01
CA ARG A 39 0.17 46.01 -1.21
C ARG A 39 1.01 46.44 0.01
N SER A 40 2.34 46.27 -0.10
CA SER A 40 3.21 47.28 -0.77
C SER A 40 4.70 46.90 -0.73
N ASP A 41 5.36 47.10 -1.88
CA ASP A 41 6.81 47.07 -2.12
C ASP A 41 7.61 48.07 -1.27
N GLN A 42 8.89 47.75 -0.96
CA GLN A 42 10.03 48.61 -1.33
C GLN A 42 11.43 48.02 -0.97
N SER A 43 12.28 47.98 -2.01
CA SER A 43 13.73 48.30 -2.04
C SER A 43 14.71 47.36 -1.32
N GLN A 44 15.49 46.52 -2.01
CA GLN A 44 16.79 46.82 -2.67
C GLN A 44 17.80 47.62 -1.83
N ASP A 45 18.82 46.91 -1.35
CA ASP A 45 20.21 47.40 -1.36
C ASP A 45 21.16 46.19 -1.43
N ALA A 46 22.13 46.27 -2.35
CA ALA A 46 23.17 45.29 -2.60
C ALA A 46 24.50 45.82 -2.07
N VAL A 47 25.34 44.99 -1.43
CA VAL A 47 26.81 45.02 -1.62
C VAL A 47 27.49 43.77 -1.03
N ALA A 48 28.21 43.08 -1.92
CA ALA A 48 29.47 42.35 -1.80
C ALA A 48 30.01 41.89 -0.42
N GLY A 49 30.33 40.60 -0.34
CA GLY A 49 31.24 40.03 0.67
C GLY A 49 31.54 38.55 0.40
N ILE A 50 32.54 38.28 -0.43
CA ILE A 50 33.07 36.94 -0.70
C ILE A 50 34.09 36.63 0.40
N ALA A 51 33.87 35.60 1.22
CA ALA A 51 34.94 34.99 2.02
C ALA A 51 34.64 33.52 2.32
N SER A 52 35.53 32.69 1.79
CA SER A 52 35.74 31.25 1.93
C SER A 52 35.34 30.61 3.26
N ALA A 53 34.62 29.49 3.16
CA ALA A 53 34.79 28.35 4.06
C ALA A 53 34.56 27.05 3.28
N THR A 54 35.60 26.61 2.56
CA THR A 54 35.78 25.19 2.22
C THR A 54 35.96 24.42 3.54
N GLN A 55 34.96 23.63 3.91
CA GLN A 55 35.16 22.48 4.78
C GLN A 55 34.63 21.23 4.09
N THR A 56 35.61 20.47 3.62
CA THR A 56 35.59 19.03 3.37
C THR A 56 34.75 18.30 4.43
N THR A 57 33.65 17.69 4.00
CA THR A 57 33.03 16.59 4.74
C THR A 57 32.95 15.38 3.82
N LEU A 58 33.65 14.34 4.25
CA LEU A 58 33.80 13.01 3.70
C LEU A 58 32.45 12.34 3.33
N PRO A 59 32.46 11.34 2.42
CA PRO A 59 31.36 11.08 1.51
C PRO A 59 30.11 10.51 2.20
N LEU A 60 28.96 11.00 1.75
CA LEU A 60 27.60 10.54 2.08
C LEU A 60 27.36 9.04 1.80
N MET A 61 28.29 8.34 1.14
CA MET A 61 28.16 6.94 0.74
C MET A 61 28.37 5.91 1.86
N GLN A 62 28.78 6.30 3.06
CA GLN A 62 28.98 5.34 4.19
C GLN A 62 27.85 5.32 5.22
N ARG A 63 26.75 6.07 5.01
CA ARG A 63 25.57 6.05 5.90
C ARG A 63 24.39 5.21 5.39
N LEU A 64 24.51 4.55 4.24
CA LEU A 64 23.47 3.66 3.70
C LEU A 64 23.67 2.17 4.04
N SER A 65 24.65 1.82 4.87
CA SER A 65 24.92 0.44 5.26
C SER A 65 24.64 0.20 6.74
N LYS A 66 23.40 0.45 7.16
CA LYS A 66 22.87 -0.27 8.31
C LYS A 66 21.78 -1.18 7.76
N PRO A 67 21.95 -2.52 7.79
CA PRO A 67 20.83 -3.43 7.64
C PRO A 67 19.82 -3.00 8.70
N GLN A 68 18.73 -2.39 8.26
CA GLN A 68 17.64 -2.09 9.15
C GLN A 68 17.06 -3.44 9.53
N ASP A 69 17.43 -3.84 10.74
CA ASP A 69 16.99 -4.98 11.52
C ASP A 69 15.78 -5.68 10.88
N SER A 70 16.07 -6.68 10.06
CA SER A 70 15.08 -7.57 9.45
C SER A 70 14.69 -8.62 10.48
N GLY A 71 14.24 -8.16 11.65
CA GLY A 71 13.53 -8.99 12.59
C GLY A 71 12.16 -9.27 11.98
N VAL A 72 11.98 -10.48 11.46
CA VAL A 72 10.67 -11.00 11.06
C VAL A 72 9.72 -10.85 12.25
N LYS A 73 8.87 -9.82 12.20
CA LYS A 73 7.92 -9.55 13.28
C LYS A 73 6.66 -10.35 12.99
N ALA A 74 6.34 -11.29 13.87
CA ALA A 74 5.04 -11.92 13.83
C ALA A 74 3.96 -10.99 14.38
N ILE A 75 2.81 -10.95 13.71
CA ILE A 75 1.61 -10.27 14.16
C ILE A 75 0.44 -11.25 14.17
N ASN A 76 -0.43 -11.14 15.17
CA ASN A 76 -1.66 -11.91 15.18
C ASN A 76 -2.77 -11.08 14.55
N LEU A 77 -3.34 -11.58 13.46
CA LEU A 77 -4.55 -11.03 12.87
C LEU A 77 -5.76 -11.78 13.43
N SER A 78 -6.77 -11.03 13.84
CA SER A 78 -8.09 -11.57 14.13
C SER A 78 -8.87 -11.79 12.84
N GLU A 79 -9.88 -12.64 12.88
CA GLU A 79 -10.79 -12.86 11.76
C GLU A 79 -11.42 -11.54 11.31
N LYS A 80 -11.43 -11.30 10.00
CA LYS A 80 -12.09 -10.14 9.40
C LYS A 80 -12.95 -10.59 8.23
N SER A 81 -14.24 -10.26 8.28
CA SER A 81 -15.12 -10.44 7.12
C SER A 81 -14.96 -9.26 6.17
N LEU A 82 -14.60 -9.55 4.92
CA LEU A 82 -14.42 -8.56 3.87
C LEU A 82 -15.62 -8.53 2.93
N ILE A 83 -15.96 -7.34 2.46
CA ILE A 83 -16.95 -7.11 1.41
C ILE A 83 -16.27 -6.33 0.29
N GLY A 84 -16.34 -6.88 -0.91
CA GLY A 84 -15.72 -6.30 -2.09
C GLY A 84 -15.73 -7.25 -3.28
N VAL A 85 -14.66 -7.23 -4.07
CA VAL A 85 -14.52 -7.99 -5.31
C VAL A 85 -13.54 -9.14 -5.13
N LYS A 86 -13.85 -10.30 -5.71
CA LYS A 86 -13.01 -11.51 -5.67
C LYS A 86 -12.88 -12.09 -7.07
N GLN A 87 -11.66 -12.39 -7.50
CA GLN A 87 -11.40 -12.95 -8.83
C GLN A 87 -10.10 -13.78 -8.84
N GLN A 88 -10.12 -14.92 -9.53
CA GLN A 88 -8.89 -15.62 -9.91
C GLN A 88 -8.25 -14.90 -11.10
N ILE A 89 -7.04 -14.39 -10.90
CA ILE A 89 -6.36 -13.52 -11.86
C ILE A 89 -4.85 -13.67 -11.77
N LYS A 90 -4.14 -13.28 -12.83
CA LYS A 90 -2.68 -13.05 -12.76
C LYS A 90 -2.39 -11.92 -11.79
N ILE A 91 -1.38 -12.10 -10.95
CA ILE A 91 -0.97 -11.08 -9.96
C ILE A 91 -0.59 -9.77 -10.67
N ALA A 92 0.03 -9.87 -11.86
CA ALA A 92 0.36 -8.70 -12.68
C ALA A 92 -0.87 -7.88 -13.12
N ASP A 93 -2.05 -8.50 -13.19
CA ASP A 93 -3.29 -7.85 -13.63
C ASP A 93 -4.14 -7.33 -12.45
N VAL A 94 -3.64 -7.38 -11.21
CA VAL A 94 -4.39 -6.98 -10.00
C VAL A 94 -4.89 -5.54 -10.03
N GLN A 95 -4.22 -4.66 -10.77
CA GLN A 95 -4.64 -3.27 -10.95
C GLN A 95 -6.01 -3.15 -11.62
N ASN A 96 -6.37 -4.11 -12.50
CA ASN A 96 -7.70 -4.15 -13.11
C ASN A 96 -8.78 -4.48 -12.07
N LEU A 97 -8.47 -5.36 -11.12
CA LEU A 97 -9.37 -5.71 -10.02
C LEU A 97 -9.55 -4.52 -9.06
N TRP A 98 -8.48 -3.78 -8.78
CA TRP A 98 -8.55 -2.50 -8.06
C TRP A 98 -9.47 -1.49 -8.74
N GLY A 99 -9.36 -1.35 -10.07
CA GLY A 99 -10.27 -0.51 -10.84
C GLY A 99 -11.72 -0.96 -10.72
N THR A 100 -11.99 -2.26 -10.72
CA THR A 100 -13.33 -2.81 -10.50
C THR A 100 -13.85 -2.48 -9.10
N PHE A 101 -13.02 -2.67 -8.07
CA PHE A 101 -13.35 -2.37 -6.67
C PHE A 101 -13.69 -0.89 -6.43
N GLN A 102 -12.87 0.01 -6.98
CA GLN A 102 -13.04 1.45 -6.78
C GLN A 102 -14.23 2.02 -7.56
N ASN A 103 -14.56 1.44 -8.71
CA ASN A 103 -15.69 1.87 -9.52
C ASN A 103 -17.03 1.28 -9.06
N ASP A 104 -17.05 0.41 -8.05
CA ASP A 104 -18.28 -0.07 -7.44
C ASP A 104 -18.94 1.02 -6.58
N ALA A 105 -19.74 1.87 -7.22
CA ALA A 105 -20.46 2.97 -6.56
C ALA A 105 -21.37 2.50 -5.41
N THR A 106 -21.88 1.26 -5.46
CA THR A 106 -22.72 0.70 -4.39
C THR A 106 -21.89 0.41 -3.16
N LEU A 107 -20.71 -0.18 -3.35
CA LEU A 107 -19.78 -0.45 -2.26
C LEU A 107 -19.21 0.85 -1.68
N GLN A 108 -18.74 1.76 -2.53
CA GLN A 108 -18.17 3.03 -2.12
C GLN A 108 -19.20 3.90 -1.37
N GLY A 109 -20.45 3.93 -1.84
CA GLY A 109 -21.54 4.67 -1.20
C GLY A 109 -21.99 4.12 0.16
N ARG A 110 -21.48 2.95 0.56
CA ARG A 110 -21.80 2.33 1.87
C ARG A 110 -20.72 2.53 2.91
N LEU A 111 -19.59 3.14 2.60
CA LEU A 111 -18.57 3.44 3.61
C LEU A 111 -19.13 4.32 4.73
N ASN A 112 -18.92 3.89 5.98
CA ASN A 112 -19.34 4.64 7.17
C ASN A 112 -18.23 5.55 7.74
N THR A 113 -17.08 5.60 7.07
CA THR A 113 -15.89 6.36 7.47
C THR A 113 -15.26 7.03 6.25
N MET A 114 -14.65 8.20 6.48
CA MET A 114 -13.90 8.93 5.46
C MET A 114 -12.45 8.44 5.34
N THR A 115 -11.96 7.64 6.29
CA THR A 115 -10.59 7.09 6.27
C THR A 115 -10.64 5.57 6.27
N PRO A 116 -11.13 4.96 5.17
CA PRO A 116 -11.30 3.51 5.11
C PRO A 116 -9.95 2.79 5.08
N VAL A 117 -9.99 1.50 5.43
CA VAL A 117 -8.87 0.58 5.27
C VAL A 117 -9.32 -0.52 4.31
N ALA A 118 -8.64 -0.62 3.17
CA ALA A 118 -8.83 -1.72 2.23
C ALA A 118 -7.83 -2.83 2.50
N TYR A 119 -8.29 -4.06 2.32
CA TYR A 119 -7.49 -5.26 2.40
C TYR A 119 -7.42 -5.89 1.01
N VAL A 120 -6.23 -6.36 0.63
CA VAL A 120 -6.04 -7.22 -0.54
C VAL A 120 -5.51 -8.55 -0.05
N ILE A 121 -6.23 -9.63 -0.35
CA ILE A 121 -5.82 -10.99 -0.02
C ILE A 121 -5.47 -11.70 -1.32
N TYR A 122 -4.29 -12.30 -1.36
CA TYR A 122 -3.85 -13.20 -2.41
C TYR A 122 -3.76 -14.60 -1.79
N GLU A 123 -4.55 -15.54 -2.31
CA GLU A 123 -4.64 -16.91 -1.81
C GLU A 123 -4.76 -17.90 -2.98
N SER A 124 -4.71 -19.20 -2.70
CA SER A 124 -4.89 -20.25 -3.72
C SER A 124 -3.98 -20.03 -4.94
N PHE A 125 -2.70 -19.81 -4.68
CA PHE A 125 -1.69 -19.59 -5.71
C PHE A 125 -1.58 -20.80 -6.63
N ASN A 126 -1.29 -20.56 -7.91
CA ASN A 126 -0.84 -21.62 -8.81
C ASN A 126 0.62 -22.01 -8.50
N ASP A 127 1.08 -23.14 -9.04
CA ASP A 127 2.42 -23.69 -8.77
C ASP A 127 3.57 -22.72 -9.10
N SER A 128 3.34 -21.79 -10.03
CA SER A 128 4.30 -20.75 -10.43
C SER A 128 4.21 -19.45 -9.61
N PHE A 129 3.21 -19.32 -8.74
CA PHE A 129 2.89 -18.09 -7.99
C PHE A 129 2.64 -16.86 -8.87
N GLU A 130 2.23 -17.05 -10.12
CA GLU A 130 1.91 -15.97 -11.07
C GLU A 130 0.41 -15.64 -11.07
N GLU A 131 -0.42 -16.59 -10.66
CA GLU A 131 -1.86 -16.45 -10.53
C GLU A 131 -2.29 -16.77 -9.11
N ALA A 132 -3.28 -16.03 -8.64
CA ALA A 132 -3.88 -16.23 -7.34
C ALA A 132 -5.38 -15.94 -7.43
N THR A 133 -6.12 -16.46 -6.47
CA THR A 133 -7.42 -15.89 -6.14
C THR A 133 -7.17 -14.63 -5.33
N VAL A 134 -7.61 -13.49 -5.86
CA VAL A 134 -7.41 -12.18 -5.23
C VAL A 134 -8.75 -11.61 -4.79
N THR A 135 -8.81 -11.18 -3.53
CA THR A 135 -9.95 -10.42 -2.99
C THR A 135 -9.50 -9.03 -2.60
N ILE A 136 -10.21 -7.99 -3.05
CA ILE A 136 -10.05 -6.61 -2.59
C ILE A 136 -11.33 -6.19 -1.90
N GLY A 137 -11.24 -5.75 -0.65
CA GLY A 137 -12.43 -5.44 0.15
C GLY A 137 -12.20 -4.52 1.34
N TYR A 138 -13.30 -3.95 1.82
CA TYR A 138 -13.35 -3.31 3.13
C TYR A 138 -13.82 -4.31 4.18
N GLU A 139 -13.41 -4.11 5.44
CA GLU A 139 -14.02 -4.85 6.55
C GLU A 139 -15.52 -4.53 6.64
N ALA A 140 -16.37 -5.52 6.89
CA ALA A 140 -17.81 -5.34 6.97
C ALA A 140 -18.23 -4.26 8.00
N SER A 141 -17.44 -4.10 9.07
CA SER A 141 -17.64 -3.06 10.10
C SER A 141 -17.43 -1.63 9.58
N ALA A 142 -16.72 -1.44 8.46
CA ALA A 142 -16.52 -0.15 7.79
C ALA A 142 -17.67 0.22 6.84
N LEU A 143 -18.69 -0.63 6.72
CA LEU A 143 -19.81 -0.44 5.81
C LEU A 143 -21.14 -0.29 6.55
N MET A 144 -22.03 0.51 5.98
CA MET A 144 -23.42 0.66 6.42
C MET A 144 -24.27 -0.51 5.93
N GLY A 145 -25.10 -1.04 6.82
CA GLY A 145 -26.02 -2.14 6.52
C GLY A 145 -25.35 -3.51 6.50
N SER A 146 -26.17 -4.56 6.61
CA SER A 146 -25.69 -5.95 6.56
C SER A 146 -25.59 -6.44 5.13
N VAL A 147 -24.41 -6.89 4.72
CA VAL A 147 -24.19 -7.56 3.44
C VAL A 147 -23.32 -8.80 3.67
N ALA A 148 -23.57 -9.85 2.90
CA ALA A 148 -22.82 -11.08 2.97
C ALA A 148 -21.34 -10.81 2.64
N ALA A 149 -20.45 -11.43 3.42
CA ALA A 149 -19.02 -11.33 3.19
C ALA A 149 -18.65 -11.98 1.84
N THR A 150 -17.77 -11.30 1.10
CA THR A 150 -17.13 -11.86 -0.10
C THR A 150 -16.02 -12.81 0.30
N GLU A 151 -15.28 -12.49 1.37
CA GLU A 151 -14.13 -13.27 1.86
C GLU A 151 -13.93 -13.09 3.36
N ARG A 152 -13.10 -13.95 3.96
CA ARG A 152 -12.57 -13.77 5.31
C ARG A 152 -11.05 -13.76 5.32
N ILE A 153 -10.47 -12.87 6.11
CA ILE A 153 -9.07 -13.02 6.54
C ILE A 153 -9.08 -14.05 7.66
N GLU A 154 -8.41 -15.18 7.42
CA GLU A 154 -8.27 -16.23 8.43
C GLU A 154 -7.49 -15.72 9.65
N PRO A 155 -7.98 -15.96 10.88
CA PRO A 155 -7.26 -15.58 12.08
C PRO A 155 -5.98 -16.40 12.19
N GLY A 156 -4.88 -15.75 12.57
CA GLY A 156 -3.62 -16.47 12.65
C GLY A 156 -2.42 -15.59 12.90
N ARG A 157 -1.26 -16.23 12.91
CA ARG A 157 0.04 -15.59 13.06
C ARG A 157 0.62 -15.31 11.68
N TYR A 158 0.63 -14.04 11.31
CA TYR A 158 1.18 -13.54 10.05
C TYR A 158 2.58 -13.00 10.29
N GLU A 159 3.44 -13.19 9.31
CA GLU A 159 4.75 -12.55 9.24
C GLU A 159 4.62 -11.17 8.61
N GLN A 160 5.07 -10.14 9.32
CA GLN A 160 5.05 -8.76 8.85
C GLN A 160 6.30 -8.48 8.02
N LEU A 161 6.12 -8.38 6.70
CA LEU A 161 7.19 -8.07 5.74
C LEU A 161 7.44 -6.56 5.64
N LEU A 162 6.36 -5.78 5.72
CA LEU A 162 6.41 -4.32 5.81
C LEU A 162 5.51 -3.83 6.94
N ALA A 163 6.01 -2.88 7.73
CA ALA A 163 5.22 -2.19 8.75
C ALA A 163 4.31 -1.14 8.14
N PRO A 164 3.19 -0.76 8.77
CA PRO A 164 2.32 0.29 8.23
C PRO A 164 3.09 1.61 8.06
N LYS A 165 3.37 2.00 6.81
CA LYS A 165 4.04 3.25 6.41
C LYS A 165 3.75 3.57 4.94
N VAL A 166 4.03 4.81 4.53
CA VAL A 166 4.12 5.14 3.11
C VAL A 166 5.43 4.56 2.56
N TYR A 167 5.35 3.83 1.46
CA TYR A 167 6.49 3.21 0.80
C TYR A 167 6.62 3.73 -0.63
N ALA A 168 7.86 3.80 -1.12
CA ALA A 168 8.13 3.90 -2.54
C ALA A 168 7.90 2.53 -3.20
N ASP A 169 7.52 2.53 -4.48
CA ASP A 169 7.16 1.33 -5.23
C ASP A 169 8.26 0.26 -5.20
N GLU A 170 9.53 0.67 -5.31
CA GLU A 170 10.67 -0.26 -5.29
C GLU A 170 10.77 -1.01 -3.96
N ARG A 171 10.41 -0.35 -2.85
CA ARG A 171 10.44 -0.98 -1.53
C ARG A 171 9.32 -2.00 -1.38
N PHE A 172 8.14 -1.69 -1.91
CA PHE A 172 7.00 -2.59 -1.88
C PHE A 172 7.24 -3.82 -2.77
N ASN A 173 7.77 -3.62 -3.97
CA ASN A 173 8.20 -4.67 -4.89
C ASN A 173 9.28 -5.57 -4.31
N SER A 174 10.29 -4.97 -3.67
CA SER A 174 11.34 -5.71 -2.99
C SER A 174 10.80 -6.58 -1.85
N ALA A 175 9.75 -6.15 -1.16
CA ALA A 175 9.14 -6.95 -0.09
C ALA A 175 8.36 -8.15 -0.65
N TRP A 176 7.61 -7.95 -1.73
CA TRP A 176 6.95 -9.03 -2.48
C TRP A 176 7.96 -10.07 -3.00
N SER A 177 9.05 -9.61 -3.61
CA SER A 177 10.13 -10.51 -4.06
C SER A 177 10.84 -11.24 -2.92
N GLY A 178 10.75 -10.73 -1.69
CA GLY A 178 11.32 -11.34 -0.49
C GLY A 178 10.47 -12.43 0.15
N ILE A 179 9.26 -12.67 -0.36
CA ILE A 179 8.36 -13.71 0.13
C ILE A 179 8.97 -15.09 -0.09
N ARG A 180 8.83 -15.97 0.90
CA ARG A 180 9.38 -17.33 0.85
C ARG A 180 8.38 -18.27 0.19
N TYR A 181 8.26 -18.18 -1.13
CA TYR A 181 7.34 -19.02 -1.93
C TYR A 181 7.65 -20.52 -1.86
N SER A 182 8.86 -20.90 -1.44
CA SER A 182 9.22 -22.32 -1.22
C SER A 182 8.68 -22.89 0.09
N ASP A 183 8.24 -22.03 1.02
CA ASP A 183 7.55 -22.46 2.23
C ASP A 183 6.06 -22.67 1.87
N GLU A 184 5.28 -23.34 2.72
CA GLU A 184 3.82 -23.51 2.57
C GLU A 184 3.10 -22.16 2.74
N LEU A 185 3.21 -21.28 1.75
CA LEU A 185 2.58 -19.97 1.70
C LEU A 185 1.08 -20.13 1.38
N GLU A 186 0.25 -19.77 2.35
CA GLU A 186 -1.21 -19.87 2.23
C GLU A 186 -1.82 -18.57 1.70
N ALA A 187 -1.34 -17.43 2.22
CA ALA A 187 -1.86 -16.14 1.81
C ALA A 187 -0.81 -15.02 1.91
N VAL A 188 -1.00 -13.99 1.10
CA VAL A 188 -0.36 -12.68 1.25
C VAL A 188 -1.45 -11.64 1.45
N VAL A 189 -1.28 -10.76 2.43
CA VAL A 189 -2.25 -9.70 2.74
C VAL A 189 -1.59 -8.34 2.66
N GLU A 190 -2.16 -7.48 1.82
CA GLU A 190 -1.87 -6.06 1.78
C GLU A 190 -2.94 -5.30 2.56
N VAL A 191 -2.53 -4.29 3.33
CA VAL A 191 -3.44 -3.43 4.06
C VAL A 191 -3.13 -1.99 3.70
N HIS A 192 -4.11 -1.28 3.12
CA HIS A 192 -3.97 0.10 2.68
C HIS A 192 -4.94 0.99 3.45
N ALA A 193 -4.41 1.95 4.21
CA ALA A 193 -5.21 2.94 4.91
C ALA A 193 -5.26 4.24 4.09
N PHE A 194 -6.45 4.80 3.94
CA PHE A 194 -6.68 6.01 3.15
C PHE A 194 -7.02 7.22 4.03
N ASN A 195 -6.69 8.42 3.56
CA ASN A 195 -7.23 9.66 4.11
C ASN A 195 -8.59 10.00 3.46
N ALA A 196 -9.20 11.10 3.91
CA ALA A 196 -10.46 11.62 3.38
C ALA A 196 -10.43 12.03 1.90
N ASN A 197 -9.24 12.24 1.33
CA ASN A 197 -9.07 12.57 -0.09
C ASN A 197 -8.92 11.32 -0.96
N GLY A 198 -8.84 10.13 -0.35
CA GLY A 198 -8.56 8.87 -1.05
C GLY A 198 -7.06 8.60 -1.27
N ASP A 199 -6.16 9.37 -0.67
CA ASP A 199 -4.71 9.08 -0.73
C ASP A 199 -4.32 8.01 0.28
N ILE A 200 -3.40 7.14 -0.11
CA ILE A 200 -2.81 6.15 0.80
C ILE A 200 -1.94 6.86 1.85
N THR A 201 -2.30 6.67 3.12
CA THR A 201 -1.54 7.17 4.28
C THR A 201 -0.59 6.13 4.86
N SER A 202 -0.89 4.84 4.65
CA SER A 202 0.02 3.75 4.95
C SER A 202 -0.34 2.50 4.17
N SER A 203 0.68 1.70 3.87
CA SER A 203 0.56 0.34 3.35
C SER A 203 1.31 -0.62 4.25
N GLN A 204 0.78 -1.83 4.40
CA GLN A 204 1.38 -2.94 5.14
C GLN A 204 1.39 -4.17 4.23
N LEU A 205 2.41 -5.02 4.38
CA LEU A 205 2.50 -6.29 3.66
C LEU A 205 2.77 -7.42 4.65
N LEU A 206 1.95 -8.46 4.57
CA LEU A 206 1.92 -9.59 5.50
C LEU A 206 1.92 -10.90 4.71
N ALA A 207 2.60 -11.92 5.23
CA ALA A 207 2.53 -13.27 4.68
C ALA A 207 2.01 -14.25 5.74
N TYR A 208 1.15 -15.16 5.31
CA TYR A 208 0.65 -16.26 6.10
C TYR A 208 1.21 -17.56 5.56
N TYR A 209 1.93 -18.27 6.44
CA TYR A 209 2.50 -19.58 6.14
C TYR A 209 1.80 -20.61 7.01
N GLN A 210 1.50 -21.78 6.45
CA GLN A 210 0.91 -22.91 7.19
C GLN A 210 1.82 -23.32 8.35
N ASN A 211 3.13 -23.37 8.08
CA ASN A 211 4.18 -23.68 9.05
C ASN A 211 5.16 -22.49 9.18
N PRO A 212 4.83 -21.47 10.00
CA PRO A 212 5.72 -20.35 10.21
C PRO A 212 7.03 -20.84 10.85
N LYS A 213 8.18 -20.44 10.31
CA LYS A 213 9.48 -20.76 10.92
C LYS A 213 9.50 -20.20 12.35
N GLU A 214 9.73 -21.07 13.33
CA GLU A 214 9.95 -20.66 14.72
C GLU A 214 11.23 -19.80 14.77
N GLY A 215 11.04 -18.48 14.74
CA GLY A 215 12.10 -17.49 14.70
C GLY A 215 11.99 -16.48 15.84
N ALA A 216 12.78 -16.72 16.88
CA ALA A 216 13.28 -15.82 17.92
C ALA A 216 12.27 -14.89 18.62
N VAL A 217 11.60 -15.44 19.64
CA VAL A 217 11.23 -14.65 20.82
C VAL A 217 12.54 -14.33 21.56
N GLN A 218 12.90 -13.06 21.62
CA GLN A 218 13.74 -12.50 22.69
C GLN A 218 12.98 -11.34 23.31
#